data_AF-A0A139X278-F1
#
_entry.id   AF-A0A139X278-F1
#
_cell.length_a   1.000
_cell.length_b   1.000
_cell.length_c   1.000
_cell.angle_alpha   90.00
_cell.angle_beta   90.00
_cell.angle_gamma   90.00
#
_symmetry.space_group_name_H-M   'P 1'
#
loop_
_entity.id
_entity.type
_entity.pdbx_description
1 polymer ?
#
loop_
_entity_poly.entity_id
_entity_poly.type
_entity_poly.pdbx_seq_one_letter_code
_entity_poly.pdbx_strand_id
1 'polypeptide(L)'
;MVGQFGSFLSSLVTWAIVVFLIYITLFYGLRLFFRRREREIAIVALNVSQVPLLTILILSALKISMLSFGNAQFIPLFEKVLSALIVAAASYWSAQLFTQVIAYYLKKYAQNTEAMWDDVLVPLLETTLPLLIYIIGGFLFLQSLGLDLTGLWVAFGGATFVLGFALKDILANFFSGLVLLIDTPFQFGDVISLSDGSVAVIKKIGVRLTKLLLIDTNCEIYIPNGSLESQKIINLSRPAPHYCYSLSVPLRVDVELGQAISILKEVVLAHPDTLGNIDCKLQVMDNYYKFEKETEFDERRRLKKETGRERLLAEKKVNKILEEINQKLRDLSEKIKILEKDGLDIEERRNIQNNYLDIIKEIGLEVVGDRQGKRRLFTIKELAEEDTLINSVRTWYKTWLKDPDLTEEDPDNLQEEWERKIELLKLRVDKLYQNISQHKVDERKLDDYVLELANWLNERFKSPQPLSQAPKIWMEKIKENMTQQVASVEYIVRFFVDNIKLEQCQRGYRVKSEVQGEVIRQLRQSYLYR
;
A
#
# COMPACT_ATOMS: atom_id res chain seq x y z
N MET A 1 41.23 42.21 43.66
CA MET A 1 39.87 42.68 43.32
C MET A 1 39.81 43.46 42.01
N VAL A 2 40.65 44.48 41.75
CA VAL A 2 40.59 45.28 40.50
C VAL A 2 40.80 44.45 39.22
N GLY A 3 41.75 43.51 39.20
CA GLY A 3 42.00 42.65 38.04
C GLY A 3 40.88 41.63 37.73
N GLN A 4 40.23 41.09 38.77
CA GLN A 4 39.10 40.14 38.63
C GLN A 4 37.82 40.84 38.17
N PHE A 5 37.62 42.09 38.57
CA PHE A 5 36.50 42.90 38.08
C PHE A 5 36.68 43.28 36.60
N GLY A 6 37.91 43.55 36.18
CA GLY A 6 38.26 43.79 34.78
C GLY A 6 38.04 42.57 33.88
N SER A 7 38.47 41.38 34.30
CA SER A 7 38.20 40.13 33.55
C SER A 7 36.71 39.83 33.44
N PHE A 8 35.95 40.04 34.52
CA PHE A 8 34.50 39.90 34.50
C PHE A 8 33.82 40.84 33.50
N LEU A 9 34.13 42.14 33.52
CA LEU A 9 33.57 43.12 32.59
C LEU A 9 33.91 42.77 31.13
N SER A 10 35.15 42.36 30.86
CA SER A 10 35.57 41.94 29.51
C SER A 10 34.81 40.70 29.03
N SER A 11 34.60 39.72 29.90
CA SER A 11 33.83 38.51 29.59
C SER A 11 32.36 38.81 29.33
N LEU A 12 31.75 39.71 30.11
CA LEU A 12 30.35 40.12 29.96
C LEU A 12 30.14 40.83 28.62
N VAL A 13 31.01 41.76 28.25
CA VAL A 13 30.95 42.45 26.95
C VAL A 13 31.13 41.46 25.80
N THR A 14 32.09 40.53 25.92
CA THR A 14 32.33 39.50 24.90
C THR A 14 31.10 38.62 24.70
N TRP A 15 30.51 38.11 25.79
CA TRP A 15 29.32 37.27 25.71
C TRP A 15 28.08 38.05 25.28
N ALA A 16 27.94 39.33 25.61
CA ALA A 16 26.87 40.18 25.10
C ALA A 16 26.93 40.32 23.57
N ILE A 17 28.13 40.50 23.00
CA ILE A 17 28.35 40.53 21.54
C ILE A 17 27.98 39.17 20.93
N VAL A 18 28.40 38.06 21.56
CA VAL A 18 28.06 36.70 21.10
C VAL A 18 26.55 36.47 21.12
N VAL A 19 25.85 36.83 22.19
CA VAL A 19 24.39 36.72 22.30
C VAL A 19 23.69 37.56 21.22
N PHE A 20 24.16 38.79 20.99
CA PHE A 20 23.62 39.66 19.95
C PHE A 20 23.80 39.07 18.55
N LEU A 21 24.98 38.53 18.24
CA LEU A 21 25.25 37.85 16.96
C LEU A 21 24.39 36.60 16.79
N ILE A 22 24.30 35.75 17.81
CA ILE A 22 23.44 34.55 17.79
C ILE A 22 21.98 34.94 17.58
N TYR A 23 21.49 35.96 18.29
CA TYR A 23 20.12 36.46 18.16
C TYR A 23 19.81 36.95 16.74
N ILE A 24 20.69 37.78 16.15
CA ILE A 24 20.52 38.24 14.77
C ILE A 24 20.53 37.06 13.79
N THR A 25 21.48 36.14 13.95
CA THR A 25 21.63 35.01 13.03
C THR A 25 20.42 34.07 13.09
N LEU A 26 19.97 33.72 14.30
CA LEU A 26 18.79 32.87 14.50
C LEU A 26 17.50 33.57 14.06
N PHE A 27 17.22 34.79 14.55
CA PHE A 27 15.88 35.37 14.37
C PHE A 27 15.72 36.21 13.10
N TYR A 28 16.78 36.82 12.59
CA TYR A 28 16.73 37.55 11.32
C TYR A 28 17.10 36.62 10.14
N GLY A 29 18.16 35.83 10.29
CA GLY A 29 18.64 34.89 9.27
C GLY A 29 17.67 33.74 8.99
N LEU A 30 17.21 33.01 10.03
CA LEU A 30 16.25 31.92 9.81
C LEU A 30 14.89 32.43 9.35
N ARG A 31 14.45 33.62 9.78
CA ARG A 31 13.20 34.22 9.30
C ARG A 31 13.24 34.49 7.79
N LEU A 32 14.36 35.02 7.27
CA LEU A 32 14.56 35.20 5.83
C LEU A 32 14.54 33.85 5.08
N PHE A 33 15.17 32.83 5.65
CA PHE A 33 15.22 31.49 5.06
C PHE A 33 13.83 30.82 5.04
N PHE A 34 13.09 30.84 6.14
CA PHE A 34 11.78 30.22 6.24
C PHE A 34 10.71 30.96 5.43
N ARG A 35 10.79 32.29 5.30
CA ARG A 35 9.90 33.06 4.43
C ARG A 35 10.05 32.67 2.95
N ARG A 36 11.23 32.24 2.52
CA ARG A 36 11.46 31.75 1.15
C ARG A 36 10.88 30.35 0.87
N ARG A 37 10.55 29.57 1.91
CA ARG A 37 10.08 28.19 1.79
C ARG A 37 8.60 27.99 2.18
N GLU A 38 7.86 29.06 2.41
CA GLU A 38 6.41 29.03 2.74
C GLU A 38 6.04 28.11 3.92
N ARG A 39 6.96 27.90 4.87
CA ARG A 39 6.71 27.05 6.05
C ARG A 39 6.09 27.87 7.18
N GLU A 40 4.76 27.98 7.20
CA GLU A 40 4.01 28.70 8.24
C GLU A 40 4.40 28.27 9.67
N ILE A 41 4.54 26.96 9.90
CA ILE A 41 4.86 26.37 11.21
C ILE A 41 6.19 26.88 11.75
N ALA A 42 7.21 26.96 10.89
CA ALA A 42 8.55 27.36 11.28
C ALA A 42 8.61 28.83 11.73
N ILE A 43 7.78 29.69 11.12
CA ILE A 43 7.71 31.11 11.46
C ILE A 43 7.03 31.32 12.81
N VAL A 44 5.93 30.59 13.08
CA VAL A 44 5.24 30.65 14.37
C VAL A 44 6.18 30.14 15.48
N ALA A 45 6.81 28.99 15.29
CA ALA A 45 7.76 28.44 16.26
C ALA A 45 8.93 29.40 16.56
N LEU A 46 9.45 30.06 15.52
CA LEU A 46 10.51 31.05 15.66
C LEU A 46 10.05 32.25 16.50
N ASN A 47 8.84 32.78 16.26
CA ASN A 47 8.30 33.91 17.02
C ASN A 47 8.09 33.56 18.49
N VAL A 48 7.51 32.38 18.77
CA VAL A 48 7.28 31.89 20.14
C VAL A 48 8.61 31.71 20.90
N SER A 49 9.68 31.35 20.18
CA SER A 49 11.00 31.10 20.76
C SER A 49 11.84 32.35 21.00
N GLN A 50 11.46 33.52 20.50
CA GLN A 50 12.28 34.75 20.57
C GLN A 50 12.62 35.15 22.00
N VAL A 51 11.60 35.33 22.83
CA VAL A 51 11.78 35.83 24.20
C VAL A 51 12.48 34.79 25.08
N PRO A 52 12.04 33.52 25.14
CA PRO A 52 12.65 32.55 26.05
C PRO A 52 14.08 32.16 25.65
N LEU A 53 14.40 32.09 24.36
CA LEU A 53 15.75 31.78 23.93
C LEU A 53 16.72 32.93 24.24
N LEU A 54 16.27 34.18 24.08
CA LEU A 54 17.04 35.35 24.48
C LEU A 54 17.28 35.37 26.00
N THR A 55 16.27 35.06 26.83
CA THR A 55 16.47 35.01 28.29
C THR A 55 17.46 33.92 28.69
N ILE A 56 17.38 32.72 28.09
CA ILE A 56 18.36 31.64 28.30
C ILE A 56 19.77 32.08 27.89
N LEU A 57 19.92 32.74 26.73
CA LEU A 57 21.20 33.23 26.24
C LEU A 57 21.80 34.30 27.18
N ILE A 58 20.99 35.23 27.68
CA ILE A 58 21.46 36.25 28.63
C ILE A 58 21.85 35.62 29.97
N LEU A 59 21.03 34.71 30.51
CA LEU A 59 21.32 34.04 31.78
C LEU A 59 22.57 33.15 31.69
N SER A 60 22.77 32.47 30.57
CA SER A 60 23.98 31.67 30.33
C SER A 60 25.23 32.54 30.15
N ALA A 61 25.14 33.63 29.39
CA ALA A 61 26.22 34.63 29.29
C ALA A 61 26.61 35.19 30.66
N LEU A 62 25.62 35.53 31.49
CA LEU A 62 25.84 36.01 32.86
C LEU A 62 26.52 34.93 33.72
N LYS A 63 26.06 33.68 33.65
CA LYS A 63 26.65 32.54 34.37
C LYS A 63 28.10 32.31 33.99
N ILE A 64 28.43 32.31 32.70
CA ILE A 64 29.80 32.10 32.21
C ILE A 64 30.71 33.27 32.61
N SER A 65 30.19 34.50 32.54
CA SER A 65 30.97 35.68 32.93
C SER A 65 31.38 35.61 34.40
N MET A 66 30.53 35.06 35.27
CA MET A 66 30.83 34.89 36.70
C MET A 66 31.98 33.93 36.99
N LEU A 67 32.25 32.95 36.12
CA LEU A 67 33.42 32.07 36.25
C LEU A 67 34.75 32.85 36.20
N SER A 68 34.75 34.03 35.56
CA SER A 68 35.92 34.91 35.44
C SER A 68 36.22 35.71 36.72
N PHE A 69 35.34 35.67 37.73
CA PHE A 69 35.43 36.47 38.96
C PHE A 69 36.26 35.81 40.08
N GLY A 70 36.59 34.51 39.99
CA GLY A 70 37.45 33.77 40.95
C GLY A 70 36.69 33.08 42.11
N ASN A 71 37.38 32.52 43.12
CA ASN A 71 36.77 31.77 44.24
C ASN A 71 36.26 32.69 45.37
N ALA A 72 35.25 33.52 45.10
CA ALA A 72 34.54 34.24 46.17
C ALA A 72 33.47 33.35 46.83
N GLN A 73 33.27 33.52 48.14
CA GLN A 73 32.38 32.69 48.97
C GLN A 73 30.90 32.69 48.49
N PHE A 74 30.48 33.70 47.72
CA PHE A 74 29.10 33.86 47.21
C PHE A 74 28.85 33.28 45.79
N ILE A 75 29.90 32.92 45.04
CA ILE A 75 29.78 32.50 43.64
C ILE A 75 29.03 31.17 43.47
N PRO A 76 29.25 30.14 44.32
CA PRO A 76 28.54 28.86 44.17
C PRO A 76 27.01 28.97 44.34
N LEU A 77 26.55 29.86 45.24
CA LEU A 77 25.11 30.10 45.43
C LEU A 77 24.52 30.79 44.19
N PHE A 78 25.21 31.81 43.66
CA PHE A 78 24.77 32.54 42.49
C PHE A 78 24.73 31.65 41.23
N GLU A 79 25.72 30.77 41.04
CA GLU A 79 25.74 29.79 39.95
C GLU A 79 24.57 28.81 40.01
N LYS A 80 24.22 28.33 41.20
CA LYS A 80 23.04 27.47 41.41
C LYS A 80 21.75 28.20 41.05
N VAL A 81 21.58 29.45 41.52
CA VAL A 81 20.41 30.28 41.20
C VAL A 81 20.30 30.55 39.70
N LEU A 82 21.40 30.91 39.02
CA LEU A 82 21.38 31.10 37.56
C LEU A 82 21.06 29.81 36.81
N SER A 83 21.58 28.68 37.26
CA SER A 83 21.25 27.37 36.68
C SER A 83 19.76 27.07 36.83
N ALA A 84 19.18 27.36 37.99
CA ALA A 84 17.76 27.23 38.24
C ALA A 84 16.91 28.11 37.34
N LEU A 85 17.28 29.38 37.18
CA LEU A 85 16.59 30.30 36.28
C LEU A 85 16.66 29.87 34.81
N ILE A 86 17.80 29.33 34.35
CA ILE A 86 17.94 28.77 33.00
C ILE A 86 16.99 27.57 32.82
N VAL A 87 16.94 26.65 33.78
CA VAL A 87 16.04 25.49 33.73
C VAL A 87 14.57 25.93 33.73
N ALA A 88 14.20 26.92 34.54
CA ALA A 88 12.86 27.48 34.55
C ALA A 88 12.50 28.11 33.20
N ALA A 89 13.40 28.92 32.61
CA ALA A 89 13.22 29.53 31.31
C ALA A 89 13.09 28.48 30.19
N ALA A 90 13.91 27.42 30.23
CA ALA A 90 13.86 26.31 29.26
C ALA A 90 12.57 25.49 29.39
N SER A 91 12.09 25.25 30.62
CA SER A 91 10.85 24.52 30.87
C SER A 91 9.64 25.32 30.39
N TYR A 92 9.59 26.62 30.69
CA TYR A 92 8.57 27.53 30.17
C TYR A 92 8.59 27.60 28.65
N TRP A 93 9.78 27.72 28.04
CA TRP A 93 9.92 27.71 26.59
C TRP A 93 9.38 26.42 25.95
N SER A 94 9.72 25.27 26.52
CA SER A 94 9.28 23.97 26.05
C SER A 94 7.76 23.81 26.12
N ALA A 95 7.14 24.23 27.24
CA ALA A 95 5.70 24.23 27.40
C ALA A 95 5.01 25.15 26.39
N GLN A 96 5.58 26.34 26.16
CA GLN A 96 5.04 27.33 25.21
C GLN A 96 5.15 26.86 23.76
N LEU A 97 6.28 26.23 23.39
CA LEU A 97 6.43 25.62 22.07
C LEU A 97 5.39 24.52 21.85
N PHE A 98 5.13 23.71 22.87
CA PHE A 98 4.11 22.67 22.76
C PHE A 98 2.72 23.26 22.57
N THR A 99 2.29 24.18 23.43
CA THR A 99 0.92 24.73 23.40
C THR A 99 0.67 25.63 22.19
N GLN A 100 1.61 26.52 21.86
CA GLN A 100 1.40 27.54 20.83
C GLN A 100 1.78 27.09 19.42
N VAL A 101 2.57 26.03 19.29
CA VAL A 101 2.96 25.49 18.00
C VAL A 101 2.33 24.11 17.81
N ILE A 102 2.75 23.13 18.60
CA ILE A 102 2.40 21.73 18.35
C ILE A 102 0.89 21.51 18.48
N ALA A 103 0.30 21.93 19.60
CA ALA A 103 -1.13 21.74 19.85
C ALA A 103 -2.02 22.57 18.91
N TYR A 104 -1.67 23.84 18.66
CA TYR A 104 -2.37 24.68 17.69
C TYR A 104 -2.45 24.04 16.29
N TYR A 105 -1.32 23.52 15.78
CA TYR A 105 -1.30 22.84 14.48
C TYR A 105 -1.98 21.48 14.51
N LEU A 106 -1.91 20.75 15.63
CA LEU A 106 -2.62 19.49 15.80
C LEU A 106 -4.14 19.71 15.74
N LYS A 107 -4.65 20.77 16.37
CA LYS A 107 -6.06 21.19 16.30
C LYS A 107 -6.48 21.57 14.88
N LYS A 108 -5.67 22.39 14.20
CA LYS A 108 -5.92 22.78 12.79
C LYS A 108 -5.94 21.56 11.86
N TYR A 109 -5.12 20.53 12.14
CA TYR A 109 -5.13 19.29 11.38
C TYR A 109 -6.34 18.40 11.71
N ALA A 110 -6.70 18.29 12.99
CA ALA A 110 -7.84 17.51 13.46
C ALA A 110 -9.18 18.00 12.87
N GLN A 111 -9.37 19.32 12.77
CA GLN A 111 -10.58 19.93 12.20
C GLN A 111 -10.84 19.57 10.72
N ASN A 112 -9.82 19.13 9.99
CA ASN A 112 -9.93 18.72 8.59
C ASN A 112 -10.14 17.20 8.42
N THR A 113 -10.31 16.46 9.52
CA THR A 113 -10.47 15.00 9.51
C THR A 113 -11.75 14.62 10.26
N GLU A 114 -12.60 13.75 9.69
CA GLU A 114 -13.84 13.23 10.34
C GLU A 114 -13.60 12.39 11.61
N ALA A 115 -12.38 12.31 12.10
CA ALA A 115 -12.03 11.46 13.22
C ALA A 115 -12.11 12.26 14.53
N MET A 116 -12.66 11.63 15.58
CA MET A 116 -12.90 12.12 16.96
C MET A 116 -11.66 12.67 17.73
N TRP A 117 -10.56 12.98 17.04
CA TRP A 117 -9.33 13.52 17.62
C TRP A 117 -9.52 14.92 18.22
N ASP A 118 -10.40 15.73 17.64
CA ASP A 118 -10.56 17.15 18.01
C ASP A 118 -11.20 17.32 19.39
N ASP A 119 -12.19 16.49 19.74
CA ASP A 119 -12.98 16.69 20.96
C ASP A 119 -12.35 16.12 22.23
N VAL A 120 -11.48 15.10 22.10
CA VAL A 120 -10.94 14.36 23.25
C VAL A 120 -9.42 14.38 23.30
N LEU A 121 -8.72 14.08 22.20
CA LEU A 121 -7.27 13.88 22.27
C LEU A 121 -6.49 15.19 22.31
N VAL A 122 -6.89 16.17 21.52
CA VAL A 122 -6.23 17.50 21.49
C VAL A 122 -6.36 18.22 22.84
N PRO A 123 -7.55 18.34 23.47
CA PRO A 123 -7.68 18.99 24.78
C PRO A 123 -6.90 18.27 25.89
N LEU A 124 -6.84 16.93 25.82
CA LEU A 124 -6.11 16.12 26.79
C LEU A 124 -4.60 16.37 26.66
N LEU A 125 -4.05 16.42 25.44
CA LEU A 125 -2.64 16.75 25.22
C LEU A 125 -2.31 18.20 25.60
N GLU A 126 -3.18 19.16 25.26
CA GLU A 126 -3.01 20.59 25.59
C GLU A 126 -2.91 20.85 27.10
N THR A 127 -3.54 20.01 27.91
CA THR A 127 -3.55 20.16 29.36
C THR A 127 -2.50 19.29 30.05
N THR A 128 -2.39 18.02 29.68
CA THR A 128 -1.53 17.05 30.37
C THR A 128 -0.04 17.22 30.05
N LEU A 129 0.32 17.50 28.80
CA LEU A 129 1.73 17.55 28.42
C LEU A 129 2.46 18.77 29.00
N PRO A 130 1.90 20.00 28.97
CA PRO A 130 2.50 21.15 29.64
C PRO A 130 2.61 20.94 31.15
N LEU A 131 1.62 20.31 31.79
CA LEU A 131 1.68 19.97 33.20
C LEU A 131 2.87 19.04 33.50
N LEU A 132 3.08 18.00 32.70
CA LEU A 132 4.24 17.11 32.82
C LEU A 132 5.56 17.85 32.61
N ILE A 133 5.64 18.73 31.61
CA ILE A 133 6.82 19.58 31.37
C ILE A 133 7.12 20.44 32.59
N TYR A 134 6.11 21.05 33.22
CA TYR A 134 6.31 21.87 34.42
C TYR A 134 6.71 21.04 35.65
N ILE A 135 6.17 19.83 35.83
CA ILE A 135 6.56 18.93 36.91
C ILE A 135 8.05 18.54 36.77
N ILE A 136 8.44 18.07 35.57
CA ILE A 136 9.83 17.70 35.26
C ILE A 136 10.75 18.92 35.40
N GLY A 137 10.34 20.07 34.86
CA GLY A 137 11.06 21.34 34.98
C GLY A 137 11.24 21.80 36.43
N GLY A 138 10.22 21.60 37.27
CA GLY A 138 10.26 21.88 38.71
C GLY A 138 11.26 20.99 39.45
N PHE A 139 11.33 19.70 39.11
CA PHE A 139 12.34 18.80 39.66
C PHE A 139 13.76 19.23 39.23
N LEU A 140 13.97 19.51 37.96
CA LEU A 140 15.26 20.00 37.47
C LEU A 140 15.65 21.35 38.11
N PHE A 141 14.68 22.24 38.34
CA PHE A 141 14.89 23.52 39.02
C PHE A 141 15.37 23.30 40.45
N LEU A 142 14.67 22.48 41.24
CA LEU A 142 15.03 22.17 42.62
C LEU A 142 16.39 21.44 42.70
N GLN A 143 16.68 20.54 41.76
CA GLN A 143 17.97 19.86 41.67
C GLN A 143 19.12 20.84 41.39
N SER A 144 18.90 21.84 40.54
CA SER A 144 19.91 22.87 40.25
C SER A 144 20.24 23.78 41.45
N LEU A 145 19.33 23.87 42.43
CA LEU A 145 19.58 24.52 43.73
C LEU A 145 20.40 23.62 44.68
N GLY A 146 20.65 22.37 44.30
CA GLY A 146 21.44 21.40 45.07
C GLY A 146 20.60 20.53 46.00
N LEU A 147 19.28 20.45 45.80
CA LEU A 147 18.43 19.50 46.51
C LEU A 147 18.60 18.10 45.91
N ASP A 148 18.76 17.10 46.77
CA ASP A 148 18.78 15.71 46.34
C ASP A 148 17.34 15.21 46.12
N LEU A 149 16.98 15.03 44.85
CA LEU A 149 15.67 14.52 44.43
C LEU A 149 15.76 13.07 43.94
N THR A 150 16.84 12.35 44.22
CA THR A 150 17.05 10.98 43.73
C THR A 150 15.86 10.08 44.09
N GLY A 151 15.35 10.17 45.33
CA GLY A 151 14.18 9.41 45.75
C GLY A 151 12.90 9.73 44.96
N LEU A 152 12.68 11.01 44.60
CA LEU A 152 11.55 11.43 43.78
C LEU A 152 11.70 10.98 42.32
N TRP A 153 12.91 11.03 41.77
CA TRP A 153 13.21 10.50 40.43
C TRP A 153 12.98 8.99 40.35
N VAL A 154 13.36 8.24 41.39
CA VAL A 154 13.07 6.80 41.48
C VAL A 154 11.56 6.55 41.51
N ALA A 155 10.81 7.30 42.33
CA ALA A 155 9.35 7.17 42.39
C ALA A 155 8.68 7.54 41.05
N PHE A 156 9.11 8.63 40.40
CA PHE A 156 8.61 9.06 39.10
C PHE A 156 8.93 8.05 37.99
N GLY A 157 10.13 7.48 38.00
CA GLY A 157 10.53 6.40 37.10
C GLY A 157 9.64 5.16 37.27
N GLY A 158 9.38 4.75 38.51
CA GLY A 158 8.45 3.65 38.82
C GLY A 158 7.02 3.91 38.34
N ALA A 159 6.48 5.11 38.59
CA ALA A 159 5.16 5.51 38.11
C ALA A 159 5.08 5.50 36.57
N THR A 160 6.13 6.01 35.90
CA THR A 160 6.24 6.00 34.44
C THR A 160 6.29 4.58 33.88
N PHE A 161 6.99 3.66 34.55
CA PHE A 161 7.04 2.26 34.16
C PHE A 161 5.66 1.59 34.23
N VAL A 162 4.93 1.78 35.33
CA VAL A 162 3.57 1.23 35.49
C VAL A 162 2.62 1.80 34.42
N LEU A 163 2.69 3.11 34.16
CA LEU A 163 1.90 3.75 33.11
C LEU A 163 2.27 3.22 31.72
N GLY A 164 3.56 3.08 31.42
CA GLY A 164 4.04 2.51 30.16
C GLY A 164 3.58 1.06 29.97
N PHE A 165 3.57 0.27 31.04
CA PHE A 165 3.03 -1.08 31.01
C PHE A 165 1.53 -1.10 30.73
N ALA A 166 0.77 -0.18 31.33
CA ALA A 166 -0.67 -0.04 31.07
C ALA A 166 -0.98 0.42 29.63
N LEU A 167 -0.08 1.20 29.01
CA LEU A 167 -0.22 1.68 27.62
C LEU A 167 0.40 0.75 26.57
N LYS A 168 1.02 -0.37 27.00
CA LYS A 168 1.77 -1.29 26.13
C LYS A 168 0.96 -1.70 24.90
N ASP A 169 -0.29 -2.12 25.07
CA ASP A 169 -1.12 -2.63 23.97
C ASP A 169 -1.53 -1.53 22.99
N ILE A 170 -1.70 -0.29 23.46
CA ILE A 170 -2.02 0.85 22.59
C ILE A 170 -0.81 1.16 21.70
N LEU A 171 0.38 1.22 22.30
CA LEU A 171 1.63 1.45 21.56
C LEU A 171 1.92 0.32 20.57
N ALA A 172 1.73 -0.93 20.99
CA ALA A 172 1.90 -2.09 20.11
C ALA A 172 1.03 -1.97 18.86
N ASN A 173 -0.29 -1.72 19.02
CA ASN A 173 -1.19 -1.57 17.88
C ASN A 173 -0.86 -0.36 16.98
N PHE A 174 -0.35 0.73 17.54
CA PHE A 174 0.11 1.89 16.77
C PHE A 174 1.30 1.53 15.87
N PHE A 175 2.34 0.91 16.45
CA PHE A 175 3.51 0.48 15.68
C PHE A 175 3.18 -0.60 14.66
N SER A 176 2.32 -1.56 15.01
CA SER A 176 1.79 -2.55 14.06
C SER A 176 1.05 -1.89 12.90
N GLY A 177 0.27 -0.83 13.16
CA GLY A 177 -0.36 -0.04 12.11
C GLY A 177 0.66 0.60 11.15
N LEU A 178 1.75 1.16 11.68
CA LEU A 178 2.83 1.71 10.86
C LEU A 178 3.53 0.63 10.03
N VAL A 179 3.83 -0.53 10.61
CA VAL A 179 4.44 -1.66 9.90
C VAL A 179 3.53 -2.14 8.77
N LEU A 180 2.23 -2.32 9.03
CA LEU A 180 1.25 -2.70 8.00
C LEU A 180 1.18 -1.70 6.84
N LEU A 181 1.36 -0.41 7.11
CA LEU A 181 1.40 0.64 6.08
C LEU A 181 2.71 0.64 5.29
N ILE A 182 3.83 0.24 5.89
CA ILE A 182 5.14 0.18 5.22
C ILE A 182 5.24 -1.08 4.35
N ASP A 183 4.96 -2.25 4.93
CA ASP A 183 5.11 -3.53 4.23
C ASP A 183 3.95 -3.79 3.26
N THR A 184 2.79 -3.19 3.50
CA THR A 184 1.57 -3.32 2.68
C THR A 184 1.21 -4.76 2.26
N PRO A 185 1.15 -5.72 3.21
CA PRO A 185 0.81 -7.12 2.91
C PRO A 185 -0.56 -7.26 2.22
N PHE A 186 -1.43 -6.28 2.44
CA PHE A 186 -2.74 -6.13 1.82
C PHE A 186 -3.09 -4.66 1.64
N GLN A 187 -4.05 -4.37 0.76
CA GLN A 187 -4.53 -3.01 0.48
C GLN A 187 -6.05 -2.90 0.65
N PHE A 188 -6.55 -1.66 0.64
CA PHE A 188 -7.98 -1.40 0.54
C PHE A 188 -8.60 -2.18 -0.63
N GLY A 189 -9.71 -2.87 -0.37
CA GLY A 189 -10.41 -3.69 -1.36
C GLY A 189 -9.77 -5.07 -1.62
N ASP A 190 -8.71 -5.46 -0.92
CA ASP A 190 -8.22 -6.84 -0.95
C ASP A 190 -9.15 -7.75 -0.12
N VAL A 191 -9.40 -8.94 -0.67
CA VAL A 191 -10.08 -10.07 -0.02
C VAL A 191 -9.02 -10.92 0.68
N ILE A 192 -9.19 -11.13 1.97
CA ILE A 192 -8.28 -11.90 2.82
C ILE A 192 -9.05 -13.02 3.54
N SER A 193 -8.36 -14.13 3.79
CA SER A 193 -8.82 -15.17 4.70
C SER A 193 -8.05 -15.06 6.02
N LEU A 194 -8.81 -14.98 7.11
CA LEU A 194 -8.33 -14.90 8.48
C LEU A 194 -8.01 -16.31 9.02
N SER A 195 -7.31 -16.38 10.14
CA SER A 195 -6.87 -17.65 10.74
C SER A 195 -8.02 -18.56 11.22
N ASP A 196 -9.20 -17.98 11.50
CA ASP A 196 -10.42 -18.70 11.86
C ASP A 196 -11.17 -19.26 10.63
N GLY A 197 -10.65 -19.03 9.42
CA GLY A 197 -11.27 -19.43 8.15
C GLY A 197 -12.24 -18.41 7.57
N SER A 198 -12.57 -17.35 8.31
CA SER A 198 -13.47 -16.30 7.84
C SER A 198 -12.85 -15.55 6.67
N VAL A 199 -13.65 -15.21 5.65
CA VAL A 199 -13.20 -14.42 4.50
C VAL A 199 -13.78 -13.01 4.60
N ALA A 200 -12.92 -12.01 4.44
CA ALA A 200 -13.29 -10.62 4.63
C ALA A 200 -12.62 -9.68 3.61
N VAL A 201 -13.27 -8.55 3.33
CA VAL A 201 -12.76 -7.48 2.46
C VAL A 201 -12.21 -6.34 3.31
N ILE A 202 -11.02 -5.84 2.99
CA ILE A 202 -10.42 -4.72 3.71
C ILE A 202 -11.11 -3.41 3.32
N LYS A 203 -11.73 -2.75 4.31
CA LYS A 203 -12.44 -1.48 4.13
C LYS A 203 -11.66 -0.28 4.61
N LYS A 204 -10.83 -0.40 5.66
CA LYS A 204 -9.96 0.70 6.11
C LYS A 204 -8.81 0.18 6.95
N ILE A 205 -7.59 0.66 6.70
CA ILE A 205 -6.45 0.45 7.58
C ILE A 205 -6.29 1.71 8.41
N GLY A 206 -6.73 1.66 9.67
CA GLY A 206 -6.58 2.74 10.62
C GLY A 206 -5.26 2.69 11.37
N VAL A 207 -4.99 3.73 12.16
CA VAL A 207 -3.74 3.83 12.94
C VAL A 207 -3.60 2.72 13.99
N ARG A 208 -4.72 2.32 14.63
CA ARG A 208 -4.76 1.26 15.67
C ARG A 208 -5.56 0.03 15.24
N LEU A 209 -6.63 0.23 14.48
CA LEU A 209 -7.59 -0.80 14.10
C LEU A 209 -7.67 -0.90 12.58
N THR A 210 -7.79 -2.12 12.07
CA THR A 210 -8.16 -2.40 10.69
C THR A 210 -9.62 -2.82 10.65
N LYS A 211 -10.38 -2.18 9.76
CA LYS A 211 -11.79 -2.42 9.51
C LYS A 211 -11.95 -3.36 8.32
N LEU A 212 -12.60 -4.48 8.54
CA LEU A 212 -12.89 -5.51 7.54
C LEU A 212 -14.40 -5.72 7.42
N LEU A 213 -14.86 -6.16 6.25
CA LEU A 213 -16.24 -6.59 6.01
C LEU A 213 -16.25 -8.11 5.82
N LEU A 214 -16.92 -8.86 6.70
CA LEU A 214 -17.11 -10.31 6.49
C LEU A 214 -18.04 -10.55 5.30
N ILE A 215 -17.63 -11.43 4.40
CA ILE A 215 -18.42 -11.75 3.20
C ILE A 215 -19.69 -12.53 3.57
N ASP A 216 -19.58 -13.49 4.48
CA ASP A 216 -20.70 -14.39 4.79
C ASP A 216 -21.83 -13.70 5.57
N THR A 217 -21.50 -12.75 6.44
CA THR A 217 -22.47 -12.06 7.32
C THR A 217 -22.75 -10.62 6.91
N ASN A 218 -22.01 -10.09 5.93
CA ASN A 218 -22.04 -8.68 5.53
C ASN A 218 -21.88 -7.70 6.73
N CYS A 219 -21.16 -8.12 7.77
CA CYS A 219 -20.93 -7.34 8.97
C CYS A 219 -19.51 -6.77 9.01
N GLU A 220 -19.37 -5.56 9.55
CA GLU A 220 -18.07 -4.96 9.79
C GLU A 220 -17.43 -5.51 11.06
N ILE A 221 -16.14 -5.85 10.98
CA ILE A 221 -15.33 -6.19 12.14
C ILE A 221 -14.13 -5.25 12.25
N TYR A 222 -13.73 -5.00 13.48
CA TYR A 222 -12.61 -4.12 13.82
C TYR A 222 -11.55 -4.92 14.55
N ILE A 223 -10.42 -5.19 13.87
CA ILE A 223 -9.32 -5.97 14.42
C ILE A 223 -8.19 -5.01 14.82
N PRO A 224 -7.64 -5.12 16.05
CA PRO A 224 -6.42 -4.41 16.41
C PRO A 224 -5.25 -4.77 15.50
N ASN A 225 -4.50 -3.77 15.04
CA ASN A 225 -3.43 -3.97 14.06
C ASN A 225 -2.37 -4.97 14.56
N GLY A 226 -2.05 -4.99 15.85
CA GLY A 226 -1.09 -5.95 16.42
C GLY A 226 -1.62 -7.38 16.46
N SER A 227 -2.94 -7.56 16.64
CA SER A 227 -3.57 -8.88 16.49
C SER A 227 -3.57 -9.35 15.05
N LEU A 228 -3.75 -8.43 14.09
CA LEU A 228 -3.74 -8.74 12.67
C LEU A 228 -2.33 -9.10 12.19
N GLU A 229 -1.32 -8.32 12.60
CA GLU A 229 0.10 -8.57 12.27
C GLU A 229 0.61 -9.92 12.80
N SER A 230 0.17 -10.33 13.98
CA SER A 230 0.60 -11.59 14.61
C SER A 230 -0.10 -12.83 14.06
N GLN A 231 -1.11 -12.68 13.20
CA GLN A 231 -1.86 -13.79 12.61
C GLN A 231 -1.39 -14.12 11.19
N LYS A 232 -1.55 -15.38 10.79
CA LYS A 232 -1.39 -15.78 9.39
C LYS A 232 -2.55 -15.23 8.58
N ILE A 233 -2.26 -14.33 7.64
CA ILE A 233 -3.23 -13.77 6.70
C ILE A 233 -2.97 -14.35 5.31
N ILE A 234 -4.01 -14.89 4.68
CA ILE A 234 -3.94 -15.35 3.29
C ILE A 234 -4.63 -14.31 2.42
N ASN A 235 -3.86 -13.59 1.61
CA ASN A 235 -4.42 -12.64 0.65
C ASN A 235 -4.93 -13.39 -0.58
N LEU A 236 -6.25 -13.44 -0.75
CA LEU A 236 -6.91 -14.15 -1.85
C LEU A 236 -6.95 -13.32 -3.14
N SER A 237 -6.65 -12.02 -3.04
CA SER A 237 -6.66 -11.07 -4.17
C SER A 237 -5.32 -10.97 -4.90
N ARG A 238 -4.26 -11.57 -4.37
CA ARG A 238 -2.90 -11.46 -4.89
C ARG A 238 -2.30 -12.84 -5.21
N PRO A 239 -1.48 -12.96 -6.28
CA PRO A 239 -1.09 -11.90 -7.22
C PRO A 239 -2.21 -11.49 -8.20
N ALA A 240 -3.22 -12.34 -8.37
CA ALA A 240 -4.44 -12.06 -9.10
C ALA A 240 -5.64 -12.55 -8.25
N PRO A 241 -6.85 -12.02 -8.45
CA PRO A 241 -8.04 -12.43 -7.70
C PRO A 241 -8.60 -13.79 -8.17
N HIS A 242 -7.73 -14.77 -8.42
CA HIS A 242 -8.10 -16.12 -8.83
C HIS A 242 -8.05 -17.03 -7.60
N TYR A 243 -9.13 -17.73 -7.29
CA TYR A 243 -9.18 -18.62 -6.13
C TYR A 243 -9.50 -20.05 -6.52
N CYS A 244 -8.94 -20.97 -5.75
CA CYS A 244 -9.06 -22.39 -6.02
C CYS A 244 -10.15 -23.03 -5.16
N TYR A 245 -11.13 -23.64 -5.82
CA TYR A 245 -12.19 -24.42 -5.19
C TYR A 245 -11.96 -25.92 -5.41
N SER A 246 -12.50 -26.72 -4.50
CA SER A 246 -12.50 -28.18 -4.60
C SER A 246 -13.92 -28.72 -4.43
N LEU A 247 -14.29 -29.68 -5.27
CA LEU A 247 -15.53 -30.42 -5.21
C LEU A 247 -15.23 -31.89 -4.91
N SER A 248 -15.95 -32.46 -3.96
CA SER A 248 -15.95 -33.91 -3.71
C SER A 248 -17.09 -34.54 -4.51
N VAL A 249 -16.75 -35.51 -5.35
CA VAL A 249 -17.67 -36.22 -6.24
C VAL A 249 -17.58 -37.72 -5.93
N PRO A 250 -18.60 -38.31 -5.28
CA PRO A 250 -18.65 -39.75 -5.09
C PRO A 250 -19.05 -40.42 -6.41
N LEU A 251 -18.22 -41.35 -6.87
CA LEU A 251 -18.48 -42.20 -8.04
C LEU A 251 -18.56 -43.67 -7.59
N ARG A 252 -19.26 -44.52 -8.33
CA ARG A 252 -19.27 -45.96 -8.03
C ARG A 252 -17.96 -46.63 -8.45
N VAL A 253 -17.57 -47.72 -7.79
CA VAL A 253 -16.33 -48.46 -8.12
C VAL A 253 -16.37 -49.09 -9.52
N ASP A 254 -17.56 -49.43 -10.03
CA ASP A 254 -17.75 -50.09 -11.32
C ASP A 254 -17.69 -49.15 -12.53
N VAL A 255 -17.45 -47.85 -12.31
CA VAL A 255 -17.34 -46.84 -13.36
C VAL A 255 -15.97 -46.91 -14.04
N GLU A 256 -15.93 -46.78 -15.37
CA GLU A 256 -14.68 -46.60 -16.11
C GLU A 256 -14.03 -45.26 -15.73
N LEU A 257 -12.93 -45.35 -14.98
CA LEU A 257 -12.26 -44.18 -14.38
C LEU A 257 -11.82 -43.13 -15.42
N GLY A 258 -11.34 -43.59 -16.58
CA GLY A 258 -10.90 -42.71 -17.66
C GLY A 258 -12.03 -41.85 -18.19
N GLN A 259 -13.21 -42.46 -18.40
CA GLN A 259 -14.41 -41.76 -18.87
C GLN A 259 -14.89 -40.74 -17.84
N ALA A 260 -14.96 -41.13 -16.56
CA ALA A 260 -15.40 -40.23 -15.50
C ALA A 260 -14.48 -39.02 -15.33
N ILE A 261 -13.16 -39.23 -15.31
CA ILE A 261 -12.19 -38.13 -15.22
C ILE A 261 -12.31 -37.20 -16.43
N SER A 262 -12.52 -37.76 -17.63
CA SER A 262 -12.72 -36.96 -18.85
C SER A 262 -13.97 -36.07 -18.73
N ILE A 263 -15.11 -36.64 -18.31
CA ILE A 263 -16.36 -35.88 -18.12
C ILE A 263 -16.17 -34.77 -17.08
N LEU A 264 -15.58 -35.08 -15.93
CA LEU A 264 -15.33 -34.10 -14.88
C LEU A 264 -14.44 -32.95 -15.36
N LYS A 265 -13.40 -33.27 -16.14
CA LYS A 265 -12.49 -32.26 -16.71
C LYS A 265 -13.19 -31.41 -17.76
N GLU A 266 -14.01 -32.03 -18.59
CA GLU A 266 -14.77 -31.35 -19.65
C GLU A 266 -15.78 -30.37 -19.08
N VAL A 267 -16.56 -30.77 -18.06
CA VAL A 267 -17.51 -29.88 -17.37
C VAL A 267 -16.82 -28.64 -16.81
N VAL A 268 -15.68 -28.82 -16.15
CA VAL A 268 -14.95 -27.69 -15.58
C VAL A 268 -14.39 -26.78 -16.68
N LEU A 269 -13.81 -27.34 -17.75
CA LEU A 269 -13.28 -26.56 -18.88
C LEU A 269 -14.38 -25.88 -19.70
N ALA A 270 -15.58 -26.45 -19.77
CA ALA A 270 -16.73 -25.88 -20.48
C ALA A 270 -17.36 -24.70 -19.73
N HIS A 271 -17.13 -24.57 -18.43
CA HIS A 271 -17.70 -23.47 -17.64
C HIS A 271 -16.95 -22.15 -17.94
N PRO A 272 -17.63 -21.05 -18.29
CA PRO A 272 -16.94 -19.81 -18.70
C PRO A 272 -16.05 -19.23 -17.59
N ASP A 273 -16.54 -19.20 -16.34
CA ASP A 273 -15.88 -18.55 -15.19
C ASP A 273 -14.74 -19.33 -14.52
N THR A 274 -14.42 -20.53 -15.01
CA THR A 274 -13.27 -21.29 -14.50
C THR A 274 -12.00 -20.89 -15.24
N LEU A 275 -10.83 -21.19 -14.68
CA LEU A 275 -9.57 -20.98 -15.38
C LEU A 275 -9.08 -22.26 -16.05
N GLY A 276 -8.29 -22.08 -17.11
CA GLY A 276 -7.70 -23.16 -17.89
C GLY A 276 -7.01 -22.62 -19.13
N ASN A 277 -6.32 -23.48 -19.88
CA ASN A 277 -5.76 -23.08 -21.16
C ASN A 277 -6.90 -22.59 -22.08
N ILE A 278 -6.79 -21.34 -22.55
CA ILE A 278 -7.86 -20.66 -23.29
C ILE A 278 -8.23 -21.43 -24.57
N ASP A 279 -7.24 -21.95 -25.31
CA ASP A 279 -7.50 -22.70 -26.55
C ASP A 279 -8.27 -23.99 -26.28
N CYS A 280 -7.84 -24.75 -25.27
CA CYS A 280 -8.57 -25.95 -24.84
C CYS A 280 -9.99 -25.61 -24.38
N LYS A 281 -10.17 -24.53 -23.62
CA LYS A 281 -11.50 -24.11 -23.15
C LYS A 281 -12.42 -23.75 -24.30
N LEU A 282 -11.95 -22.95 -25.27
CA LEU A 282 -12.75 -22.57 -26.44
C LEU A 282 -13.19 -23.81 -27.23
N GLN A 283 -12.28 -24.76 -27.46
CA GLN A 283 -12.61 -26.03 -28.14
C GLN A 283 -13.66 -26.85 -27.37
N VAL A 284 -13.49 -26.98 -26.04
CA VAL A 284 -14.42 -27.72 -25.18
C VAL A 284 -15.78 -27.03 -25.14
N MET A 285 -15.83 -25.71 -24.97
CA MET A 285 -17.08 -24.94 -24.98
C MET A 285 -17.83 -25.12 -26.31
N ASP A 286 -17.12 -25.03 -27.44
CA ASP A 286 -17.73 -25.18 -28.76
C ASP A 286 -18.27 -26.60 -28.99
N ASN A 287 -17.72 -27.62 -28.33
CA ASN A 287 -18.21 -29.01 -28.45
C ASN A 287 -19.32 -29.33 -27.44
N TYR A 288 -19.13 -28.95 -26.18
CA TYR A 288 -20.01 -29.28 -25.07
C TYR A 288 -21.41 -28.65 -25.24
N TYR A 289 -21.51 -27.48 -25.88
CA TYR A 289 -22.78 -26.75 -26.03
C TYR A 289 -23.46 -26.89 -27.40
N LYS A 290 -22.90 -27.63 -28.36
CA LYS A 290 -23.52 -27.88 -29.69
C LYS A 290 -24.91 -28.54 -29.63
N PHE A 291 -25.30 -29.11 -28.49
CA PHE A 291 -26.48 -29.97 -28.35
C PHE A 291 -27.56 -29.45 -27.39
N GLU A 292 -27.45 -28.23 -26.84
CA GLU A 292 -28.51 -27.69 -25.96
C GLU A 292 -29.75 -27.26 -26.77
N LYS A 293 -30.86 -28.01 -26.62
CA LYS A 293 -32.17 -27.71 -27.21
C LYS A 293 -32.69 -26.34 -26.76
N GLU A 294 -33.57 -25.73 -27.55
CA GLU A 294 -34.12 -24.39 -27.32
C GLU A 294 -35.26 -24.41 -26.29
N THR A 295 -35.02 -23.99 -25.05
CA THR A 295 -36.05 -23.55 -24.09
C THR A 295 -35.72 -22.15 -23.53
N GLU A 296 -36.70 -21.39 -23.02
CA GLU A 296 -36.47 -20.05 -22.45
C GLU A 296 -35.46 -20.06 -21.27
N PHE A 297 -35.44 -21.11 -20.46
CA PHE A 297 -34.45 -21.29 -19.39
C PHE A 297 -33.01 -21.46 -19.94
N ASP A 298 -32.87 -21.80 -21.23
CA ASP A 298 -31.57 -21.88 -21.91
C ASP A 298 -31.06 -20.52 -22.39
N GLU A 299 -31.87 -19.47 -22.50
CA GLU A 299 -31.44 -18.19 -23.08
C GLU A 299 -30.40 -17.46 -22.21
N ARG A 300 -30.69 -17.26 -20.92
CA ARG A 300 -29.70 -16.68 -19.98
C ARG A 300 -28.41 -17.50 -19.95
N ARG A 301 -28.56 -18.83 -20.02
CA ARG A 301 -27.45 -19.77 -20.00
C ARG A 301 -26.58 -19.65 -21.26
N ARG A 302 -27.20 -19.49 -22.42
CA ARG A 302 -26.54 -19.21 -23.70
C ARG A 302 -25.82 -17.88 -23.66
N LEU A 303 -26.50 -16.81 -23.23
CA LEU A 303 -25.92 -15.47 -23.14
C LEU A 303 -24.65 -15.46 -22.27
N LYS A 304 -24.68 -16.12 -21.11
CA LYS A 304 -23.51 -16.25 -20.24
C LYS A 304 -22.35 -16.98 -20.92
N LYS A 305 -22.63 -18.04 -21.67
CA LYS A 305 -21.61 -18.82 -22.38
C LYS A 305 -21.03 -18.06 -23.56
N GLU A 306 -21.87 -17.40 -24.34
CA GLU A 306 -21.46 -16.54 -25.46
C GLU A 306 -20.59 -15.40 -24.94
N THR A 307 -21.04 -14.70 -23.91
CA THR A 307 -20.27 -13.65 -23.24
C THR A 307 -18.94 -14.17 -22.71
N GLY A 308 -18.94 -15.32 -22.01
CA GLY A 308 -17.73 -15.95 -21.52
C GLY A 308 -16.77 -16.36 -22.64
N ARG A 309 -17.30 -16.80 -23.79
CA ARG A 309 -16.51 -17.15 -24.98
C ARG A 309 -15.90 -15.91 -25.62
N GLU A 310 -16.68 -14.85 -25.84
CA GLU A 310 -16.19 -13.54 -26.34
C GLU A 310 -15.09 -13.00 -25.42
N ARG A 311 -15.30 -13.11 -24.11
CA ARG A 311 -14.34 -12.67 -23.09
C ARG A 311 -13.03 -13.44 -23.18
N LEU A 312 -13.06 -14.76 -23.34
CA LEU A 312 -11.86 -15.59 -23.52
C LEU A 312 -11.11 -15.26 -24.82
N LEU A 313 -11.83 -14.96 -25.91
CA LEU A 313 -11.22 -14.53 -27.18
C LEU A 313 -10.54 -13.16 -27.03
N ALA A 314 -11.20 -12.21 -26.37
CA ALA A 314 -10.61 -10.91 -26.08
C ALA A 314 -9.40 -11.03 -25.14
N GLU A 315 -9.48 -11.90 -24.13
CA GLU A 315 -8.35 -12.18 -23.24
C GLU A 315 -7.16 -12.78 -23.98
N LYS A 316 -7.40 -13.72 -24.90
CA LYS A 316 -6.37 -14.29 -25.75
C LYS A 316 -5.66 -13.23 -26.58
N LYS A 317 -6.41 -12.27 -27.17
CA LYS A 317 -5.83 -11.13 -27.90
C LYS A 317 -4.93 -10.29 -26.99
N VAL A 318 -5.42 -9.93 -25.80
CA VAL A 318 -4.64 -9.15 -24.81
C VAL A 318 -3.37 -9.88 -24.39
N ASN A 319 -3.46 -11.18 -24.07
CA ASN A 319 -2.31 -11.98 -23.64
C ASN A 319 -1.23 -12.05 -24.72
N LYS A 320 -1.63 -12.21 -25.99
CA LYS A 320 -0.70 -12.22 -27.12
C LYS A 320 0.04 -10.88 -27.26
N ILE A 321 -0.68 -9.76 -27.22
CA ILE A 321 -0.07 -8.42 -27.31
C ILE A 321 0.88 -8.16 -26.13
N LEU A 322 0.48 -8.55 -24.92
CA LEU A 322 1.35 -8.43 -23.74
C LEU A 322 2.61 -9.28 -23.84
N GLU A 323 2.53 -10.50 -24.37
CA GLU A 323 3.68 -11.36 -24.60
C GLU A 323 4.65 -10.73 -25.60
N GLU A 324 4.15 -10.23 -26.72
CA GLU A 324 4.94 -9.54 -27.75
C GLU A 324 5.63 -8.27 -27.21
N ILE A 325 4.90 -7.43 -26.47
CA ILE A 325 5.46 -6.21 -25.84
C ILE A 325 6.53 -6.55 -24.80
N ASN A 326 6.27 -7.56 -23.95
CA ASN A 326 7.23 -7.97 -22.95
C ASN A 326 8.52 -8.51 -23.56
N GLN A 327 8.41 -9.31 -24.64
CA GLN A 327 9.59 -9.78 -25.36
C GLN A 327 10.39 -8.60 -25.92
N LYS A 328 9.72 -7.64 -26.59
CA LYS A 328 10.38 -6.44 -27.14
C LYS A 328 11.07 -5.59 -26.07
N LEU A 329 10.46 -5.43 -24.89
CA LEU A 329 11.07 -4.71 -23.77
C LEU A 329 12.30 -5.45 -23.22
N ARG A 330 12.25 -6.78 -23.10
CA ARG A 330 13.39 -7.59 -22.66
C ARG A 330 14.54 -7.52 -23.68
N ASP A 331 14.24 -7.65 -24.96
CA ASP A 331 15.23 -7.51 -26.03
C ASP A 331 15.86 -6.10 -26.03
N LEU A 332 15.06 -5.05 -25.78
CA LEU A 332 15.55 -3.68 -25.65
C LEU A 332 16.46 -3.51 -24.43
N SER A 333 16.08 -4.08 -23.28
CA SER A 333 16.89 -4.07 -22.05
C SER A 333 18.25 -4.75 -22.28
N GLU A 334 18.28 -5.92 -22.93
CA GLU A 334 19.52 -6.61 -23.26
C GLU A 334 20.41 -5.81 -24.21
N LYS A 335 19.83 -5.18 -25.24
CA LYS A 335 20.56 -4.28 -26.15
C LYS A 335 21.18 -3.11 -25.40
N ILE A 336 20.41 -2.42 -24.56
CA ILE A 336 20.89 -1.29 -23.76
C ILE A 336 22.04 -1.72 -22.84
N LYS A 337 21.90 -2.88 -22.18
CA LYS A 337 22.91 -3.41 -21.27
C LYS A 337 24.25 -3.70 -21.94
N ILE A 338 24.23 -4.11 -23.21
CA ILE A 338 25.45 -4.31 -24.00
C ILE A 338 26.08 -2.95 -24.33
N LEU A 339 25.28 -2.01 -24.85
CA LEU A 339 25.74 -0.70 -25.30
C LEU A 339 26.26 0.19 -24.15
N GLU A 340 25.67 0.09 -22.95
CA GLU A 340 26.13 0.85 -21.78
C GLU A 340 27.53 0.44 -21.28
N LYS A 341 28.03 -0.74 -21.63
CA LYS A 341 29.39 -1.16 -21.22
C LYS A 341 30.48 -0.32 -21.87
N ASP A 342 30.26 0.08 -23.12
CA ASP A 342 31.23 0.83 -23.93
C ASP A 342 30.91 2.34 -23.97
N GLY A 343 29.73 2.72 -23.47
CA GLY A 343 29.23 4.10 -23.44
C GLY A 343 28.36 4.41 -24.66
N LEU A 344 27.16 4.94 -24.41
CA LEU A 344 26.13 5.15 -25.43
C LEU A 344 26.41 6.35 -26.35
N ASP A 345 26.62 6.10 -27.64
CA ASP A 345 26.73 7.14 -28.68
C ASP A 345 25.35 7.75 -29.05
N ILE A 346 25.36 8.91 -29.73
CA ILE A 346 24.17 9.64 -30.17
C ILE A 346 23.32 8.79 -31.13
N GLU A 347 23.94 8.04 -32.04
CA GLU A 347 23.21 7.18 -32.99
C GLU A 347 22.55 5.99 -32.30
N GLU A 348 23.27 5.35 -31.38
CA GLU A 348 22.77 4.22 -30.58
C GLU A 348 21.58 4.65 -29.71
N ARG A 349 21.65 5.84 -29.12
CA ARG A 349 20.52 6.41 -28.35
C ARG A 349 19.31 6.68 -29.22
N ARG A 350 19.51 7.24 -30.43
CA ARG A 350 18.40 7.44 -31.37
C ARG A 350 17.76 6.10 -31.75
N ASN A 351 18.56 5.05 -31.92
CA ASN A 351 18.06 3.70 -32.17
C ASN A 351 17.24 3.15 -30.98
N ILE A 352 17.76 3.27 -29.76
CA ILE A 352 17.03 2.89 -28.53
C ILE A 352 15.69 3.65 -28.43
N GLN A 353 15.71 4.96 -28.69
CA GLN A 353 14.51 5.78 -28.67
C GLN A 353 13.50 5.33 -29.73
N ASN A 354 13.93 5.05 -30.96
CA ASN A 354 13.06 4.57 -32.03
C ASN A 354 12.45 3.21 -31.69
N ASN A 355 13.26 2.25 -31.21
CA ASN A 355 12.77 0.94 -30.77
C ASN A 355 11.72 1.08 -29.67
N TYR A 356 11.95 1.99 -28.72
CA TYR A 356 10.99 2.23 -27.66
C TYR A 356 9.71 2.92 -28.16
N LEU A 357 9.81 3.86 -29.11
CA LEU A 357 8.64 4.47 -29.74
C LEU A 357 7.76 3.45 -30.46
N ASP A 358 8.34 2.43 -31.08
CA ASP A 358 7.57 1.34 -31.69
C ASP A 358 6.82 0.51 -30.63
N ILE A 359 7.45 0.24 -29.48
CA ILE A 359 6.78 -0.41 -28.34
C ILE A 359 5.63 0.47 -27.80
N ILE A 360 5.84 1.79 -27.68
CA ILE A 360 4.81 2.74 -27.23
C ILE A 360 3.59 2.72 -28.16
N LYS A 361 3.80 2.65 -29.48
CA LYS A 361 2.71 2.55 -30.45
C LYS A 361 1.88 1.28 -30.27
N GLU A 362 2.52 0.13 -30.05
CA GLU A 362 1.82 -1.14 -29.78
C GLU A 362 1.03 -1.10 -28.46
N ILE A 363 1.53 -0.37 -27.46
CA ILE A 363 0.77 -0.10 -26.24
C ILE A 363 -0.50 0.72 -26.56
N GLY A 364 -0.47 1.55 -27.59
CA GLY A 364 -1.55 2.45 -28.01
C GLY A 364 -1.32 3.90 -27.62
N LEU A 365 -0.05 4.31 -27.59
CA LEU A 365 0.37 5.64 -27.16
C LEU A 365 1.21 6.31 -28.26
N GLU A 366 1.12 7.64 -28.35
CA GLU A 366 1.91 8.46 -29.26
C GLU A 366 2.53 9.61 -28.48
N VAL A 367 3.81 9.89 -28.76
CA VAL A 367 4.48 11.06 -28.20
C VAL A 367 4.19 12.26 -29.09
N VAL A 368 3.39 13.21 -28.59
CA VAL A 368 3.08 14.46 -29.29
C VAL A 368 3.92 15.59 -28.67
N GLY A 369 4.70 16.27 -29.51
CA GLY A 369 5.43 17.46 -29.08
C GLY A 369 4.51 18.67 -29.03
N ASP A 370 4.27 19.23 -27.84
CA ASP A 370 3.62 20.52 -27.68
C ASP A 370 4.68 21.64 -27.63
N ARG A 371 4.48 22.68 -28.43
CA ARG A 371 5.35 23.87 -28.46
C ARG A 371 4.72 24.96 -27.59
N GLN A 372 4.95 24.90 -26.28
CA GLN A 372 4.65 26.02 -25.38
C GLN A 372 5.92 26.89 -25.16
N GLY A 373 6.06 27.93 -25.98
CA GLY A 373 7.15 28.91 -25.86
C GLY A 373 8.52 28.38 -26.26
N LYS A 374 9.57 28.68 -25.47
CA LYS A 374 10.98 28.27 -25.74
C LYS A 374 11.30 26.81 -25.33
N ARG A 375 10.38 26.09 -24.67
CA ARG A 375 10.56 24.69 -24.25
C ARG A 375 9.65 23.78 -25.07
N ARG A 376 10.20 22.69 -25.61
CA ARG A 376 9.40 21.59 -26.17
C ARG A 376 9.01 20.69 -25.01
N LEU A 377 7.71 20.61 -24.73
CA LEU A 377 7.16 19.62 -23.81
C LEU A 377 6.65 18.46 -24.65
N PHE A 378 7.00 17.24 -24.27
CA PHE A 378 6.48 16.03 -24.90
C PHE A 378 5.36 15.51 -24.01
N THR A 379 4.18 15.29 -24.60
CA THR A 379 3.02 14.72 -23.93
C THR A 379 2.63 13.44 -24.64
N ILE A 380 2.37 12.39 -23.87
CA ILE A 380 1.86 11.13 -24.43
C ILE A 380 0.35 11.23 -24.58
N LYS A 381 -0.17 10.87 -25.76
CA LYS A 381 -1.60 10.77 -26.05
C LYS A 381 -1.95 9.34 -26.47
N GLU A 382 -3.22 8.95 -26.28
CA GLU A 382 -3.71 7.66 -26.75
C GLU A 382 -3.95 7.67 -28.27
N LEU A 383 -3.60 6.58 -28.95
CA LEU A 383 -4.04 6.33 -30.32
C LEU A 383 -5.46 5.77 -30.34
N ALA A 384 -6.21 6.16 -31.37
CA ALA A 384 -7.54 5.62 -31.65
C ALA A 384 -7.53 4.27 -32.41
N GLU A 385 -6.37 3.59 -32.50
CA GLU A 385 -6.23 2.32 -33.23
C GLU A 385 -6.78 1.11 -32.43
N GLU A 386 -7.57 0.26 -33.09
CA GLU A 386 -8.26 -0.87 -32.44
C GLU A 386 -7.33 -2.02 -31.99
N ASP A 387 -6.17 -2.19 -32.62
CA ASP A 387 -5.25 -3.30 -32.39
C ASP A 387 -4.16 -3.03 -31.34
N THR A 388 -4.35 -2.00 -30.51
CA THR A 388 -3.42 -1.62 -29.44
C THR A 388 -3.68 -2.35 -28.14
N LEU A 389 -2.69 -2.41 -27.24
CA LEU A 389 -2.86 -3.02 -25.92
C LEU A 389 -3.98 -2.35 -25.12
N ILE A 390 -3.99 -1.02 -25.03
CA ILE A 390 -4.97 -0.27 -24.24
C ILE A 390 -6.40 -0.54 -24.76
N ASN A 391 -6.63 -0.44 -26.07
CA ASN A 391 -7.97 -0.67 -26.63
C ASN A 391 -8.37 -2.15 -26.58
N SER A 392 -7.43 -3.09 -26.68
CA SER A 392 -7.69 -4.52 -26.49
C SER A 392 -8.08 -4.83 -25.04
N VAL A 393 -7.40 -4.23 -24.06
CA VAL A 393 -7.76 -4.36 -22.63
C VAL A 393 -9.13 -3.75 -22.36
N ARG A 394 -9.44 -2.58 -22.95
CA ARG A 394 -10.76 -1.95 -22.85
C ARG A 394 -11.86 -2.81 -23.43
N THR A 395 -11.63 -3.36 -24.61
CA THR A 395 -12.56 -4.30 -25.24
C THR A 395 -12.77 -5.52 -24.34
N TRP A 396 -11.68 -6.08 -23.81
CA TRP A 396 -11.72 -7.25 -22.95
C TRP A 396 -12.54 -7.00 -21.67
N TYR A 397 -12.23 -5.97 -20.86
CA TYR A 397 -13.01 -5.72 -19.64
C TYR A 397 -14.44 -5.24 -19.95
N LYS A 398 -14.69 -4.55 -21.07
CA LYS A 398 -16.07 -4.22 -21.49
C LYS A 398 -16.89 -5.47 -21.82
N THR A 399 -16.26 -6.54 -22.31
CA THR A 399 -16.94 -7.83 -22.49
C THR A 399 -17.33 -8.44 -21.15
N TRP A 400 -16.57 -8.21 -20.07
CA TRP A 400 -17.00 -8.62 -18.73
C TRP A 400 -18.30 -7.94 -18.31
N LEU A 401 -18.52 -6.68 -18.70
CA LEU A 401 -19.73 -5.94 -18.34
C LEU A 401 -21.02 -6.54 -18.91
N LYS A 402 -20.91 -7.42 -19.91
CA LYS A 402 -22.04 -8.15 -20.48
C LYS A 402 -22.42 -9.40 -19.67
N ASP A 403 -21.63 -9.77 -18.66
CA ASP A 403 -21.87 -10.96 -17.84
C ASP A 403 -23.19 -10.80 -17.05
N PRO A 404 -24.19 -11.68 -17.27
CA PRO A 404 -25.52 -11.53 -16.68
C PRO A 404 -25.56 -11.77 -15.17
N ASP A 405 -24.46 -12.23 -14.57
CA ASP A 405 -24.39 -12.49 -13.12
C ASP A 405 -23.79 -11.32 -12.32
N LEU A 406 -23.31 -10.26 -12.98
CA LEU A 406 -22.75 -9.10 -12.29
C LEU A 406 -23.80 -8.37 -11.44
N THR A 407 -23.34 -7.88 -10.30
CA THR A 407 -24.11 -6.99 -9.42
C THR A 407 -24.01 -5.54 -9.89
N GLU A 408 -24.90 -4.67 -9.40
CA GLU A 408 -24.96 -3.25 -9.83
C GLU A 408 -23.64 -2.48 -9.60
N GLU A 409 -22.83 -2.86 -8.61
CA GLU A 409 -21.55 -2.22 -8.29
C GLU A 409 -20.37 -2.76 -9.12
N ASP A 410 -20.47 -3.96 -9.68
CA ASP A 410 -19.35 -4.61 -10.37
C ASP A 410 -18.89 -3.87 -11.62
N PRO A 411 -19.78 -3.30 -12.48
CA PRO A 411 -19.37 -2.54 -13.66
C PRO A 411 -18.45 -1.36 -13.33
N ASP A 412 -18.82 -0.56 -12.34
CA ASP A 412 -18.06 0.62 -11.93
C ASP A 412 -16.71 0.20 -11.33
N ASN A 413 -16.70 -0.80 -10.45
CA ASN A 413 -15.49 -1.32 -9.83
C ASN A 413 -14.50 -1.89 -10.87
N LEU A 414 -15.00 -2.67 -11.84
CA LEU A 414 -14.18 -3.23 -12.92
C LEU A 414 -13.59 -2.14 -13.80
N GLN A 415 -14.41 -1.16 -14.20
CA GLN A 415 -13.96 -0.07 -15.04
C GLN A 415 -12.92 0.80 -14.32
N GLU A 416 -13.16 1.16 -13.05
CA GLU A 416 -12.22 1.94 -12.25
C GLU A 416 -10.88 1.20 -12.07
N GLU A 417 -10.91 -0.11 -11.78
CA GLU A 417 -9.69 -0.91 -11.63
C GLU A 417 -8.83 -0.89 -12.91
N TRP A 418 -9.44 -1.16 -14.06
CA TRP A 418 -8.71 -1.27 -15.32
C TRP A 418 -8.26 0.08 -15.88
N GLU A 419 -9.08 1.13 -15.79
CA GLU A 419 -8.66 2.48 -16.20
C GLU A 419 -7.55 3.00 -15.27
N ARG A 420 -7.60 2.72 -13.96
CA ARG A 420 -6.49 3.05 -13.06
C ARG A 420 -5.20 2.32 -13.43
N LYS A 421 -5.26 1.04 -13.81
CA LYS A 421 -4.10 0.27 -14.30
C LYS A 421 -3.56 0.85 -15.61
N ILE A 422 -4.43 1.28 -16.52
CA ILE A 422 -4.06 1.94 -17.78
C ILE A 422 -3.36 3.28 -17.50
N GLU A 423 -3.88 4.09 -16.57
CA GLU A 423 -3.23 5.36 -16.17
C GLU A 423 -1.84 5.12 -15.55
N LEU A 424 -1.70 4.11 -14.68
CA LEU A 424 -0.39 3.72 -14.15
C LEU A 424 0.58 3.25 -15.24
N LEU A 425 0.08 2.53 -16.25
CA LEU A 425 0.87 2.12 -17.41
C LEU A 425 1.37 3.36 -18.17
N LYS A 426 0.48 4.33 -18.49
CA LYS A 426 0.86 5.59 -19.16
C LYS A 426 1.94 6.35 -18.40
N LEU A 427 1.77 6.50 -17.08
CA LEU A 427 2.75 7.20 -16.23
C LEU A 427 4.12 6.52 -16.25
N ARG A 428 4.16 5.18 -16.20
CA ARG A 428 5.41 4.42 -16.26
C ARG A 428 6.07 4.50 -17.65
N VAL A 429 5.27 4.40 -18.70
CA VAL A 429 5.72 4.53 -20.09
C VAL A 429 6.31 5.92 -20.35
N ASP A 430 5.64 6.98 -19.88
CA ASP A 430 6.13 8.35 -19.97
C ASP A 430 7.42 8.53 -19.17
N LYS A 431 7.47 8.06 -17.92
CA LYS A 431 8.69 8.14 -17.12
C LYS A 431 9.89 7.48 -17.81
N LEU A 432 9.70 6.29 -18.39
CA LEU A 432 10.76 5.61 -19.14
C LEU A 432 11.12 6.38 -20.41
N TYR A 433 10.14 6.94 -21.14
CA TYR A 433 10.40 7.80 -22.30
C TYR A 433 11.24 9.02 -21.94
N GLN A 434 10.91 9.70 -20.84
CA GLN A 434 11.67 10.84 -20.34
C GLN A 434 13.08 10.44 -19.91
N ASN A 435 13.27 9.27 -19.29
CA ASN A 435 14.59 8.77 -18.93
C ASN A 435 15.46 8.42 -20.16
N ILE A 436 14.85 7.88 -21.21
CA ILE A 436 15.54 7.62 -22.49
C ILE A 436 15.88 8.95 -23.20
N SER A 437 15.01 9.94 -23.10
CA SER A 437 15.10 11.21 -23.84
C SER A 437 15.93 12.30 -23.14
N GLN A 438 15.83 12.40 -21.81
CA GLN A 438 16.50 13.41 -21.00
C GLN A 438 17.76 12.82 -20.39
N HIS A 439 18.91 13.40 -20.69
CA HIS A 439 20.18 13.08 -20.06
C HIS A 439 20.20 13.57 -18.60
N LYS A 440 19.49 12.87 -17.70
CA LYS A 440 19.72 13.01 -16.27
C LYS A 440 20.81 12.03 -15.87
N VAL A 441 21.82 12.55 -15.18
CA VAL A 441 22.79 11.79 -14.40
C VAL A 441 22.01 11.17 -13.25
N ASP A 442 21.28 10.09 -13.53
CA ASP A 442 20.65 9.25 -12.53
C ASP A 442 21.61 8.07 -12.28
N GLU A 443 21.81 7.69 -11.02
CA GLU A 443 22.76 6.61 -10.66
C GLU A 443 22.31 5.23 -11.18
N ARG A 444 21.04 5.11 -11.60
CA ARG A 444 20.43 3.90 -12.13
C ARG A 444 20.66 3.77 -13.64
N LYS A 445 21.00 2.55 -14.07
CA LYS A 445 21.18 2.19 -15.48
C LYS A 445 19.87 2.19 -16.24
N LEU A 446 19.93 2.45 -17.55
CA LEU A 446 18.72 2.55 -18.38
C LEU A 446 18.06 1.18 -18.60
N ASP A 447 18.86 0.11 -18.66
CA ASP A 447 18.37 -1.27 -18.80
C ASP A 447 17.46 -1.70 -17.63
N ASP A 448 17.80 -1.28 -16.40
CA ASP A 448 17.02 -1.51 -15.19
C ASP A 448 15.62 -0.89 -15.29
N TYR A 449 15.50 0.32 -15.84
CA TYR A 449 14.20 0.99 -16.01
C TYR A 449 13.30 0.25 -17.02
N VAL A 450 13.88 -0.24 -18.12
CA VAL A 450 13.15 -1.04 -19.12
C VAL A 450 12.70 -2.37 -18.52
N LEU A 451 13.58 -3.04 -17.77
CA LEU A 451 13.29 -4.30 -17.11
C LEU A 451 12.21 -4.14 -16.02
N GLU A 452 12.23 -3.03 -15.27
CA GLU A 452 11.20 -2.70 -14.29
C GLU A 452 9.81 -2.59 -14.95
N LEU A 453 9.71 -1.95 -16.12
CA LEU A 453 8.45 -1.86 -16.85
C LEU A 453 7.97 -3.24 -17.33
N ALA A 454 8.86 -4.07 -17.88
CA ALA A 454 8.53 -5.43 -18.34
C ALA A 454 8.07 -6.34 -17.19
N ASN A 455 8.73 -6.26 -16.03
CA ASN A 455 8.32 -7.03 -14.86
C ASN A 455 6.98 -6.52 -14.30
N TRP A 456 6.78 -5.20 -14.24
CA TRP A 456 5.52 -4.62 -13.79
C TRP A 456 4.33 -5.01 -14.69
N LEU A 457 4.52 -5.02 -16.02
CA LEU A 457 3.50 -5.48 -16.97
C LEU A 457 3.05 -6.93 -16.68
N ASN A 458 4.01 -7.82 -16.42
CA ASN A 458 3.74 -9.23 -16.12
C ASN A 458 3.15 -9.47 -14.73
N GLU A 459 3.62 -8.75 -13.71
CA GLU A 459 3.27 -9.06 -12.31
C GLU A 459 2.09 -8.23 -11.79
N ARG A 460 1.90 -7.00 -12.31
CA ARG A 460 1.00 -6.01 -11.71
C ARG A 460 -0.07 -5.48 -12.67
N PHE A 461 0.19 -5.44 -13.97
CA PHE A 461 -0.81 -4.99 -14.95
C PHE A 461 -1.81 -6.11 -15.25
N LYS A 462 -1.36 -7.17 -15.93
CA LYS A 462 -2.15 -8.38 -16.16
C LYS A 462 -1.22 -9.59 -16.22
N SER A 463 -1.31 -10.47 -15.23
CA SER A 463 -0.52 -11.69 -15.22
C SER A 463 -0.99 -12.70 -16.27
N PRO A 464 -0.07 -13.39 -16.96
CA PRO A 464 -0.43 -14.52 -17.79
C PRO A 464 -1.02 -15.63 -16.91
N GLN A 465 -2.11 -16.26 -17.34
CA GLN A 465 -2.71 -17.37 -16.60
C GLN A 465 -1.73 -18.56 -16.58
N PRO A 466 -1.17 -18.97 -15.42
CA PRO A 466 -0.23 -20.07 -15.40
C PRO A 466 -0.95 -21.39 -15.70
N LEU A 467 -0.31 -22.27 -16.49
CA LEU A 467 -0.80 -23.62 -16.78
C LEU A 467 -1.14 -24.44 -15.52
N SER A 468 -0.53 -24.11 -14.37
CA SER A 468 -0.81 -24.70 -13.07
C SER A 468 -2.25 -24.49 -12.57
N GLN A 469 -3.00 -23.53 -13.14
CA GLN A 469 -4.40 -23.24 -12.81
C GLN A 469 -5.41 -24.11 -13.59
N ALA A 470 -4.93 -25.03 -14.45
CA ALA A 470 -5.78 -26.03 -15.09
C ALA A 470 -6.45 -26.97 -14.05
N PRO A 471 -7.65 -27.50 -14.36
CA PRO A 471 -8.35 -28.39 -13.44
C PRO A 471 -7.56 -29.67 -13.17
N LYS A 472 -7.50 -30.06 -11.91
CA LYS A 472 -6.84 -31.28 -11.43
C LYS A 472 -7.88 -32.18 -10.78
N ILE A 473 -7.84 -33.47 -11.15
CA ILE A 473 -8.77 -34.47 -10.64
C ILE A 473 -7.94 -35.64 -10.12
N TRP A 474 -8.20 -36.05 -8.89
CA TRP A 474 -7.56 -37.23 -8.31
C TRP A 474 -8.52 -37.95 -7.37
N MET A 475 -8.25 -39.24 -7.14
CA MET A 475 -8.94 -40.04 -6.14
C MET A 475 -8.42 -39.67 -4.75
N GLU A 476 -9.31 -39.41 -3.79
CA GLU A 476 -8.92 -39.20 -2.40
C GLU A 476 -9.05 -40.47 -1.57
N LYS A 477 -10.26 -41.07 -1.53
CA LYS A 477 -10.59 -42.19 -0.63
C LYS A 477 -11.63 -43.12 -1.25
N ILE A 478 -11.63 -44.38 -0.83
CA ILE A 478 -12.71 -45.33 -1.11
C ILE A 478 -13.60 -45.40 0.13
N LYS A 479 -14.90 -45.15 -0.03
CA LYS A 479 -15.91 -45.28 1.02
C LYS A 479 -16.73 -46.53 0.77
N GLU A 480 -16.67 -47.48 1.69
CA GLU A 480 -17.58 -48.62 1.74
C GLU A 480 -18.84 -48.24 2.52
N ASN A 481 -19.98 -48.22 1.84
CA ASN A 481 -21.26 -47.98 2.50
C ASN A 481 -21.80 -49.31 3.04
N MET A 482 -21.63 -49.56 4.34
CA MET A 482 -22.04 -50.82 4.98
C MET A 482 -23.54 -51.14 4.87
N THR A 483 -24.39 -50.15 4.57
CA THR A 483 -25.85 -50.28 4.44
C THR A 483 -26.35 -50.60 3.03
N GLN A 484 -25.55 -50.34 1.98
CA GLN A 484 -26.01 -50.49 0.59
C GLN A 484 -25.20 -51.50 -0.24
N GLN A 485 -24.14 -52.12 0.30
CA GLN A 485 -23.23 -53.02 -0.44
C GLN A 485 -22.65 -52.40 -1.74
N VAL A 486 -22.67 -51.08 -1.87
CA VAL A 486 -22.06 -50.35 -2.99
C VAL A 486 -20.87 -49.58 -2.43
N ALA A 487 -19.67 -49.96 -2.86
CA ALA A 487 -18.48 -49.16 -2.64
C ALA A 487 -18.53 -47.94 -3.57
N SER A 488 -18.05 -46.80 -3.07
CA SER A 488 -17.90 -45.56 -3.83
C SER A 488 -16.48 -45.03 -3.69
N VAL A 489 -15.98 -44.42 -4.75
CA VAL A 489 -14.69 -43.75 -4.80
C VAL A 489 -14.95 -42.25 -4.75
N GLU A 490 -14.34 -41.56 -3.80
CA GLU A 490 -14.41 -40.11 -3.66
C GLU A 490 -13.33 -39.45 -4.51
N TYR A 491 -13.76 -38.72 -5.53
CA TYR A 491 -12.90 -37.92 -6.39
C TYR A 491 -12.92 -36.45 -5.99
N ILE A 492 -11.74 -35.84 -5.93
CA ILE A 492 -11.60 -34.41 -5.73
C ILE A 492 -11.34 -33.74 -7.06
N VAL A 493 -12.25 -32.84 -7.44
CA VAL A 493 -12.13 -31.97 -8.61
C VAL A 493 -11.71 -30.59 -8.12
N ARG A 494 -10.46 -30.23 -8.40
CA ARG A 494 -9.87 -28.94 -8.03
C ARG A 494 -9.77 -28.05 -9.24
N PHE A 495 -10.29 -26.83 -9.14
CA PHE A 495 -10.29 -25.86 -10.23
C PHE A 495 -10.20 -24.44 -9.69
N PHE A 496 -9.80 -23.52 -10.56
CA PHE A 496 -9.73 -22.10 -10.22
C PHE A 496 -10.92 -21.37 -10.82
N VAL A 497 -11.43 -20.40 -10.07
CA VAL A 497 -12.46 -19.46 -10.52
C VAL A 497 -11.80 -18.11 -10.74
N ASP A 498 -12.22 -17.43 -11.79
CA ASP A 498 -11.77 -16.08 -12.11
C ASP A 498 -12.34 -15.04 -11.13
N ASN A 499 -11.69 -13.88 -11.09
CA ASN A 499 -11.98 -12.71 -10.25
C ASN A 499 -13.02 -12.91 -9.12
N ILE A 500 -12.56 -13.44 -7.97
CA ILE A 500 -13.41 -13.67 -6.80
C ILE A 500 -13.92 -12.40 -6.12
N LYS A 501 -13.53 -11.20 -6.56
CA LYS A 501 -14.05 -9.95 -5.98
C LYS A 501 -15.46 -9.63 -6.47
N LEU A 502 -15.82 -10.15 -7.65
CA LEU A 502 -17.10 -9.89 -8.29
C LEU A 502 -18.26 -10.49 -7.53
N GLU A 503 -19.45 -9.96 -7.79
CA GLU A 503 -20.71 -10.44 -7.22
C GLU A 503 -20.67 -10.36 -5.69
N GLN A 504 -20.12 -9.27 -5.15
CA GLN A 504 -19.90 -9.10 -3.70
C GLN A 504 -19.10 -10.26 -3.08
N CYS A 505 -18.10 -10.74 -3.82
CA CYS A 505 -17.28 -11.91 -3.50
C CYS A 505 -18.02 -13.26 -3.47
N GLN A 506 -19.23 -13.36 -4.05
CA GLN A 506 -20.01 -14.59 -4.14
C GLN A 506 -19.74 -15.41 -5.40
N ARG A 507 -19.08 -14.84 -6.42
CA ARG A 507 -18.79 -15.49 -7.71
C ARG A 507 -18.23 -16.89 -7.55
N GLY A 508 -17.25 -17.06 -6.68
CA GLY A 508 -16.62 -18.37 -6.47
C GLY A 508 -17.56 -19.43 -5.89
N TYR A 509 -18.47 -19.05 -4.98
CA TYR A 509 -19.48 -19.97 -4.44
C TYR A 509 -20.54 -20.32 -5.49
N ARG A 510 -21.00 -19.33 -6.27
CA ARG A 510 -21.92 -19.54 -7.40
C ARG A 510 -21.33 -20.51 -8.42
N VAL A 511 -20.12 -20.22 -8.92
CA VAL A 511 -19.44 -21.05 -9.92
C VAL A 511 -19.21 -22.46 -9.39
N LYS A 512 -18.82 -22.60 -8.12
CA LYS A 512 -18.70 -23.93 -7.49
C LYS A 512 -20.02 -24.71 -7.52
N SER A 513 -21.13 -24.05 -7.19
CA SER A 513 -22.47 -24.66 -7.23
C SER A 513 -22.91 -25.04 -8.65
N GLU A 514 -22.65 -24.18 -9.64
CA GLU A 514 -22.96 -24.45 -11.05
C GLU A 514 -22.17 -25.63 -11.61
N VAL A 515 -20.85 -25.66 -11.36
CA VAL A 515 -20.00 -26.79 -11.74
C VAL A 515 -20.47 -28.07 -11.07
N GLN A 516 -20.81 -28.04 -9.78
CA GLN A 516 -21.33 -29.20 -9.07
C GLN A 516 -22.65 -29.70 -9.68
N GLY A 517 -23.58 -28.79 -10.01
CA GLY A 517 -24.84 -29.12 -10.66
C GLY A 517 -24.64 -29.76 -12.03
N GLU A 518 -23.72 -29.23 -12.85
CA GLU A 518 -23.39 -29.79 -14.16
C GLU A 518 -22.68 -31.15 -14.06
N VAL A 519 -21.78 -31.32 -13.11
CA VAL A 519 -21.13 -32.61 -12.83
C VAL A 519 -22.20 -33.66 -12.52
N ILE A 520 -23.13 -33.37 -11.60
CA ILE A 520 -24.21 -34.29 -11.24
C ILE A 520 -25.11 -34.58 -12.45
N ARG A 521 -25.43 -33.57 -13.26
CA ARG A 521 -26.25 -33.72 -14.47
C ARG A 521 -25.59 -34.67 -15.46
N GLN A 522 -24.31 -34.48 -15.77
CA GLN A 522 -23.57 -35.30 -16.74
C GLN A 522 -23.36 -36.73 -16.25
N LEU A 523 -23.05 -36.90 -14.96
CA LEU A 523 -22.89 -38.24 -14.39
C LEU A 523 -24.21 -39.03 -14.36
N ARG A 524 -25.35 -38.36 -14.16
CA ARG A 524 -26.67 -39.01 -14.28
C ARG A 524 -26.99 -39.43 -15.71
N GLN A 525 -26.68 -38.58 -16.70
CA GLN A 525 -26.91 -38.91 -18.12
C GLN A 525 -26.04 -40.07 -18.61
N SER A 526 -24.85 -40.22 -18.05
CA SER A 526 -23.92 -41.33 -18.35
C SER A 526 -24.16 -42.59 -17.51
N TYR A 527 -25.22 -42.63 -16.69
CA TYR A 527 -25.54 -43.73 -15.74
C TYR A 527 -24.45 -44.00 -14.68
N LEU A 528 -23.52 -43.08 -14.48
CA LEU A 528 -22.40 -43.20 -13.53
C LEU A 528 -22.77 -42.76 -12.10
N TYR A 529 -23.95 -42.16 -11.92
CA TYR A 529 -24.46 -41.64 -10.65
C TYR A 529 -25.94 -42.02 -10.47
N ARG A 530 -26.30 -42.61 -9.33
CA ARG A 530 -27.69 -42.93 -8.97
C ARG A 530 -28.05 -42.33 -7.62
#